data_AF-A0A3N6NWH2-F1
#
_entry.id   AF-A0A3N6NWH2-F1
#
_cell.length_a   1.000
_cell.length_b   1.000
_cell.length_c   1.000
_cell.angle_alpha   90.00
_cell.angle_beta   90.00
_cell.angle_gamma   90.00
#
_symmetry.space_group_name_H-M   'P 1'
#
loop_
_entity.id
_entity.type
_entity.pdbx_description
1 polymer ?
#
loop_
_entity_poly.entity_id
_entity_poly.type
_entity_poly.pdbx_seq_one_letter_code
_entity_poly.pdbx_strand_id
1 'polypeptide(L)'
;MKRQLPPGLRARTTSSGNTSYYLKPPGTNREMPLGQDQPKALQKWQQSRLERFLQQHPVTNLVTLIDCFVECAIPVRKPEERPALLRQSNALRQYFVVVGNAPPENLPSGQNAYLEYHGPTRRLRAGAEVYLFCHIWRWAQRAAVLPAERPCPWHSGELVARVQRDIWDELTETIRQLRALDQQLPSFEAQQDRAQPAEHQHQLASLLIADGRRDIARHLRSLTKIEFATLLSRVEGSPTVAPKSDLILGTRRAIRLKALRQDVLRTRSKPCD
;
A
#
# COMPACT_ATOMS: atom_id res chain seq x y z
N MET A 1 8.63 -26.76 -10.73
CA MET A 1 7.94 -25.45 -10.90
C MET A 1 8.64 -24.63 -11.98
N LYS A 2 7.98 -24.28 -13.09
CA LYS A 2 8.55 -23.38 -14.11
C LYS A 2 8.72 -21.99 -13.47
N ARG A 3 9.96 -21.55 -13.23
CA ARG A 3 10.25 -20.17 -12.81
C ARG A 3 9.79 -19.25 -13.94
N GLN A 4 8.82 -18.38 -13.67
CA GLN A 4 8.32 -17.42 -14.65
C GLN A 4 9.36 -16.33 -14.89
N LEU A 5 10.05 -16.43 -16.03
CA LEU A 5 10.99 -15.40 -16.49
C LEU A 5 10.22 -14.18 -17.03
N PRO A 6 10.80 -12.98 -16.94
CA PRO A 6 10.20 -11.78 -17.50
C PRO A 6 10.08 -11.85 -19.04
N PRO A 7 9.18 -11.07 -19.65
CA PRO A 7 8.96 -11.08 -21.10
C PRO A 7 10.25 -10.82 -21.89
N GLY A 8 10.54 -11.70 -22.83
CA GLY A 8 11.74 -11.63 -23.68
C GLY A 8 12.97 -12.32 -23.09
N LEU A 9 12.99 -12.66 -21.80
CA LEU A 9 14.05 -13.51 -21.23
C LEU A 9 13.68 -14.99 -21.39
N ARG A 10 14.57 -15.75 -22.01
CA ARG A 10 14.39 -17.17 -22.30
C ARG A 10 15.47 -17.98 -21.60
N ALA A 11 15.10 -19.14 -21.09
CA ALA A 11 16.03 -20.15 -20.61
C ALA A 11 15.99 -21.34 -21.57
N ARG A 12 17.16 -21.85 -21.94
CA ARG A 12 17.31 -23.09 -22.70
C ARG A 12 18.20 -24.04 -21.91
N THR A 13 17.75 -25.26 -21.74
CA THR A 13 18.51 -26.32 -21.08
C THR A 13 19.13 -27.20 -22.15
N THR A 14 20.43 -27.44 -22.05
CA THR A 14 21.15 -28.35 -22.95
C THR A 14 20.89 -29.81 -22.56
N SER A 15 21.26 -30.74 -23.43
CA SER A 15 21.21 -32.19 -23.13
C SER A 15 22.06 -32.57 -21.92
N SER A 16 23.11 -31.80 -21.62
CA SER A 16 23.94 -31.95 -20.41
C SER A 16 23.32 -31.39 -19.13
N GLY A 17 22.10 -30.83 -19.18
CA GLY A 17 21.40 -30.25 -18.03
C GLY A 17 21.77 -28.80 -17.71
N ASN A 18 22.76 -28.22 -18.40
CA ASN A 18 23.15 -26.82 -18.20
C ASN A 18 22.10 -25.87 -18.77
N THR A 19 21.70 -24.87 -17.99
CA THR A 19 20.72 -23.86 -18.42
C THR A 19 21.40 -22.56 -18.78
N SER A 20 21.23 -22.13 -20.03
CA SER A 20 21.72 -20.85 -20.55
C SER A 20 20.56 -19.88 -20.76
N TYR A 21 20.78 -18.61 -20.45
CA TYR A 21 19.81 -17.53 -20.55
C TYR A 21 20.08 -16.66 -21.78
N TYR A 22 18.99 -16.26 -22.44
CA TYR A 22 19.01 -15.49 -23.67
C TYR A 22 18.00 -14.34 -23.60
N LEU A 23 18.39 -13.18 -24.11
CA LEU A 23 17.50 -12.04 -24.31
C LEU A 23 17.00 -12.03 -25.75
N LYS A 24 15.67 -11.99 -25.95
CA LYS A 24 15.05 -11.71 -27.23
C LYS A 24 14.51 -10.28 -27.22
N PRO A 25 15.20 -9.31 -27.85
CA PRO A 25 14.70 -7.95 -27.97
C PRO A 25 13.38 -7.92 -28.80
N PRO A 26 12.42 -7.06 -28.44
CA PRO A 26 11.21 -6.90 -29.25
C PRO A 26 11.55 -6.30 -30.61
N GLY A 27 11.06 -6.91 -31.69
CA GLY A 27 11.31 -6.51 -33.08
C GLY A 27 12.45 -7.27 -33.76
N THR A 28 13.22 -8.08 -33.03
CA THR A 28 14.32 -8.87 -33.60
C THR A 28 14.07 -10.36 -33.41
N ASN A 29 14.39 -11.15 -34.43
CA ASN A 29 14.36 -12.61 -34.32
C ASN A 29 15.64 -13.21 -33.72
N ARG A 30 16.71 -12.40 -33.60
CA ARG A 30 17.99 -12.83 -33.02
C ARG A 30 17.93 -12.78 -31.50
N GLU A 31 18.39 -13.86 -30.87
CA GLU A 31 18.55 -13.96 -29.43
C GLU A 31 19.99 -13.61 -29.04
N MET A 32 20.15 -12.82 -27.98
CA MET A 32 21.44 -12.43 -27.43
C MET A 32 21.77 -13.31 -26.22
N PRO A 33 22.92 -13.99 -26.18
CA PRO A 33 23.31 -14.83 -25.04
C PRO A 33 23.67 -13.97 -23.83
N LEU A 34 23.09 -14.27 -22.66
CA LEU A 34 23.37 -13.56 -21.40
C LEU A 34 24.30 -14.34 -20.45
N GLY A 35 24.39 -15.66 -20.62
CA GLY A 35 25.20 -16.58 -19.81
C GLY A 35 24.36 -17.63 -19.08
N GLN A 36 24.97 -18.40 -18.19
CA GLN A 36 24.32 -19.46 -17.40
C GLN A 36 23.83 -18.98 -16.01
N ASP A 37 24.30 -17.82 -15.56
CA ASP A 37 23.97 -17.24 -14.25
C ASP A 37 22.64 -16.47 -14.34
N GLN A 38 21.61 -16.99 -13.66
CA GLN A 38 20.26 -16.43 -13.69
C GLN A 38 20.18 -15.00 -13.11
N PRO A 39 20.69 -14.71 -11.89
CA PRO A 39 20.78 -13.34 -11.38
C PRO A 39 21.42 -12.35 -12.36
N LYS A 40 22.58 -12.70 -12.94
CA LYS A 40 23.26 -11.81 -13.91
C LYS A 40 22.44 -11.60 -15.17
N ALA A 41 21.77 -12.66 -15.66
CA ALA A 41 20.90 -12.54 -16.82
C ALA A 41 19.70 -11.62 -16.55
N LEU A 42 19.10 -11.68 -15.35
CA LEU A 42 18.02 -10.77 -14.96
C LEU A 42 18.50 -9.31 -14.85
N GLN A 43 19.69 -9.09 -14.31
CA GLN A 43 20.28 -7.75 -14.25
C GLN A 43 20.53 -7.17 -15.64
N LYS A 44 21.11 -7.95 -16.56
CA LYS A 44 21.30 -7.53 -17.97
C LYS A 44 19.98 -7.28 -18.69
N TRP A 45 18.97 -8.13 -18.44
CA TRP A 45 17.61 -7.91 -18.97
C TRP A 45 17.03 -6.58 -18.47
N GLN A 46 17.16 -6.30 -17.17
CA GLN A 46 16.64 -5.08 -16.56
C GLN A 46 17.35 -3.84 -17.11
N GLN A 47 18.68 -3.89 -17.27
CA GLN A 47 19.44 -2.80 -17.87
C GLN A 47 19.03 -2.53 -19.32
N SER A 48 18.96 -3.57 -20.15
CA SER A 48 18.53 -3.43 -21.55
C SER A 48 17.11 -2.88 -21.67
N ARG A 49 16.20 -3.27 -20.77
CA ARG A 49 14.85 -2.72 -20.70
C ARG A 49 14.85 -1.26 -20.30
N LEU A 50 15.65 -0.90 -19.31
CA LEU A 50 15.77 0.47 -18.84
C LEU A 50 16.31 1.39 -19.94
N GLU A 51 17.40 1.00 -20.59
CA GLU A 51 17.99 1.77 -21.70
C GLU A 51 16.96 2.02 -22.82
N ARG A 52 16.23 0.97 -23.22
CA ARG A 52 15.16 1.11 -24.22
C ARG A 52 14.02 2.02 -23.75
N PHE A 53 13.60 1.87 -22.49
CA PHE A 53 12.54 2.71 -21.94
C PHE A 53 12.95 4.18 -21.95
N LEU A 54 14.16 4.50 -21.47
CA LEU A 54 14.66 5.88 -21.40
C LEU A 54 14.85 6.51 -22.78
N GLN A 55 15.21 5.72 -23.80
CA GLN A 55 15.27 6.19 -25.19
C GLN A 55 13.90 6.61 -25.73
N GLN A 56 12.82 5.91 -25.32
CA GLN A 56 11.46 6.18 -25.80
C GLN A 56 10.72 7.19 -24.93
N HIS A 57 11.03 7.22 -23.64
CA HIS A 57 10.31 7.95 -22.61
C HIS A 57 11.32 8.55 -21.62
N PRO A 58 11.90 9.74 -21.92
CA PRO A 58 12.76 10.42 -20.96
C PRO A 58 11.98 10.73 -19.69
N VAL A 59 12.60 10.47 -18.53
CA VAL A 59 11.95 10.65 -17.23
C VAL A 59 11.91 12.12 -16.87
N THR A 60 10.85 12.81 -17.31
CA THR A 60 10.63 14.24 -17.05
C THR A 60 9.73 14.50 -15.85
N ASN A 61 8.93 13.51 -15.45
CA ASN A 61 7.97 13.63 -14.35
C ASN A 61 7.85 12.32 -13.54
N LEU A 62 7.18 12.41 -12.40
CA LEU A 62 7.03 11.27 -11.49
C LEU A 62 6.19 10.13 -12.07
N VAL A 63 5.26 10.42 -12.97
CA VAL A 63 4.48 9.38 -13.66
C VAL A 63 5.40 8.56 -14.56
N THR A 64 6.22 9.21 -15.38
CA THR A 64 7.21 8.53 -16.23
C THR A 64 8.23 7.74 -15.41
N LEU A 65 8.59 8.22 -14.22
CA LEU A 65 9.45 7.49 -13.29
C LEU A 65 8.78 6.20 -12.77
N ILE A 66 7.51 6.29 -12.38
CA ILE A 66 6.72 5.13 -11.93
C ILE A 66 6.55 4.14 -13.08
N ASP A 67 6.21 4.61 -14.27
CA ASP A 67 6.05 3.78 -15.47
C ASP A 67 7.38 3.06 -15.80
N CYS A 68 8.51 3.76 -15.67
CA CYS A 68 9.85 3.18 -15.81
C CYS A 68 10.09 2.03 -14.80
N PHE A 69 9.74 2.24 -13.53
CA PHE A 69 9.83 1.20 -12.51
C PHE A 69 8.91 0.01 -12.80
N VAL A 70 7.68 0.27 -13.24
CA VAL A 70 6.70 -0.76 -13.59
C VAL A 70 7.23 -1.66 -14.71
N GLU A 71 7.80 -1.08 -15.76
CA GLU A 71 8.34 -1.84 -16.89
C GLU A 71 9.66 -2.56 -16.57
N CYS A 72 10.55 -1.92 -15.81
CA CYS A 72 11.92 -2.41 -15.64
C CYS A 72 12.11 -3.25 -14.37
N ALA A 73 11.39 -2.96 -13.28
CA ALA A 73 11.66 -3.55 -11.97
C ALA A 73 10.59 -4.55 -11.51
N ILE A 74 9.32 -4.37 -11.86
CA ILE A 74 8.26 -5.30 -11.44
C ILE A 74 8.36 -6.68 -12.11
N PRO A 75 8.70 -6.82 -13.41
CA PRO A 75 8.72 -8.14 -14.06
C PRO A 75 9.78 -9.09 -13.50
N VAL A 76 10.83 -8.56 -12.87
CA VAL A 76 11.85 -9.38 -12.18
C VAL A 76 11.46 -9.78 -10.75
N ARG A 77 10.36 -9.24 -10.21
CA ARG A 77 9.84 -9.61 -8.89
C ARG A 77 9.16 -10.97 -8.93
N LYS A 78 8.94 -11.53 -7.74
CA LYS A 78 8.21 -12.80 -7.61
C LYS A 78 6.78 -12.63 -8.14
N PRO A 79 6.23 -13.60 -8.89
CA PRO A 79 4.90 -13.48 -9.49
C PRO A 79 3.80 -13.09 -8.51
N GLU A 80 3.86 -13.60 -7.28
CA GLU A 80 2.91 -13.30 -6.20
C GLU A 80 2.95 -11.83 -5.73
N GLU A 81 4.07 -11.14 -5.87
CA GLU A 81 4.25 -9.74 -5.44
C GLU A 81 3.74 -8.75 -6.51
N ARG A 82 3.80 -9.13 -7.79
CA ARG A 82 3.53 -8.22 -8.93
C ARG A 82 2.14 -7.58 -8.89
N PRO A 83 1.04 -8.30 -8.63
CA PRO A 83 -0.30 -7.68 -8.62
C PRO A 83 -0.46 -6.61 -7.55
N ALA A 84 0.17 -6.79 -6.38
CA ALA A 84 0.13 -5.79 -5.32
C ALA A 84 0.92 -4.54 -5.72
N LEU A 85 2.14 -4.72 -6.23
CA LEU A 85 2.99 -3.64 -6.70
C LEU A 85 2.33 -2.83 -7.82
N LEU A 86 1.75 -3.50 -8.82
CA LEU A 86 1.04 -2.84 -9.92
C LEU A 86 -0.13 -1.98 -9.43
N ARG A 87 -0.93 -2.50 -8.48
CA ARG A 87 -2.04 -1.72 -7.89
C ARG A 87 -1.56 -0.50 -7.12
N GLN A 88 -0.45 -0.61 -6.41
CA GLN A 88 0.14 0.48 -5.65
C GLN A 88 0.78 1.53 -6.58
N SER A 89 1.54 1.10 -7.60
CA SER A 89 2.08 1.96 -8.65
C SER A 89 0.99 2.73 -9.38
N ASN A 90 -0.14 2.08 -9.70
CA ASN A 90 -1.28 2.76 -10.33
C ASN A 90 -1.92 3.82 -9.42
N ALA A 91 -2.00 3.57 -8.11
CA ALA A 91 -2.53 4.56 -7.16
C ALA A 91 -1.61 5.79 -7.06
N LEU A 92 -0.29 5.58 -6.98
CA LEU A 92 0.71 6.66 -7.02
C LEU A 92 0.61 7.45 -8.32
N ARG A 93 0.51 6.75 -9.46
CA ARG A 93 0.35 7.36 -10.78
C ARG A 93 -0.89 8.26 -10.83
N GLN A 94 -2.04 7.79 -10.35
CA GLN A 94 -3.27 8.58 -10.31
C GLN A 94 -3.11 9.85 -9.48
N TYR A 95 -2.48 9.74 -8.30
CA TYR A 95 -2.23 10.90 -7.47
C TYR A 95 -1.35 11.94 -8.16
N PHE A 96 -0.21 11.53 -8.74
CA PHE A 96 0.68 12.49 -9.40
C PHE A 96 0.05 13.14 -10.63
N VAL A 97 -0.86 12.45 -11.32
CA VAL A 97 -1.68 13.07 -12.37
C VAL A 97 -2.57 14.17 -11.80
N VAL A 98 -3.25 13.92 -10.67
CA VAL A 98 -4.14 14.91 -10.03
C VAL A 98 -3.38 16.13 -9.53
N VAL A 99 -2.18 15.96 -8.99
CA VAL A 99 -1.35 17.07 -8.46
C VAL A 99 -0.52 17.76 -9.56
N GLY A 100 -0.72 17.40 -10.83
CA GLY A 100 -0.16 18.16 -11.97
C GLY A 100 1.15 17.63 -12.57
N ASN A 101 1.51 16.36 -12.32
CA ASN A 101 2.66 15.67 -12.95
C ASN A 101 3.99 16.42 -12.85
N ALA A 102 4.30 16.92 -11.65
CA ALA A 102 5.51 17.68 -11.46
C ALA A 102 6.79 16.88 -11.72
N PRO A 103 7.89 17.55 -12.08
CA PRO A 103 9.19 16.91 -12.22
C PRO A 103 9.66 16.35 -10.87
N PRO A 104 10.55 15.34 -10.86
CA PRO A 104 11.15 14.82 -9.63
C PRO A 104 11.89 15.89 -8.80
N GLU A 105 12.21 17.02 -9.42
CA GLU A 105 12.91 18.17 -8.82
C GLU A 105 12.02 19.02 -7.94
N ASN A 106 10.73 19.11 -8.27
CA ASN A 106 9.82 20.01 -7.62
C ASN A 106 8.54 19.26 -7.27
N LEU A 107 8.56 18.52 -6.15
CA LEU A 107 7.36 17.83 -5.68
C LEU A 107 6.39 18.86 -5.05
N PRO A 108 5.19 19.03 -5.61
CA PRO A 108 4.25 20.09 -5.18
C PRO A 108 3.63 19.83 -3.81
N SER A 109 3.74 18.61 -3.26
CA SER A 109 3.11 18.27 -1.98
C SER A 109 3.86 17.14 -1.27
N GLY A 110 4.07 17.31 0.04
CA GLY A 110 4.70 16.29 0.90
C GLY A 110 3.83 15.04 1.08
N GLN A 111 4.38 14.03 1.74
CA GLN A 111 3.69 12.74 1.95
C GLN A 111 2.34 12.87 2.68
N ASN A 112 2.14 13.89 3.53
CA ASN A 112 0.88 14.09 4.24
C ASN A 112 -0.27 14.40 3.28
N ALA A 113 -0.03 15.17 2.22
CA ALA A 113 -1.04 15.45 1.20
C ALA A 113 -1.47 14.17 0.47
N TYR A 114 -0.55 13.22 0.28
CA TYR A 114 -0.90 11.90 -0.26
C TYR A 114 -1.81 11.11 0.69
N LEU A 115 -1.49 11.11 1.99
CA LEU A 115 -2.33 10.44 3.00
C LEU A 115 -3.72 11.08 3.08
N GLU A 116 -3.80 12.40 3.02
CA GLU A 116 -5.06 13.16 3.03
C GLU A 116 -5.90 12.90 1.77
N TYR A 117 -5.27 12.82 0.59
CA TYR A 117 -5.93 12.48 -0.67
C TYR A 117 -6.68 11.14 -0.61
N HIS A 118 -6.13 10.14 0.07
CA HIS A 118 -6.78 8.83 0.26
C HIS A 118 -7.84 8.82 1.35
N GLY A 119 -7.80 9.80 2.26
CA GLY A 119 -8.67 9.92 3.41
C GLY A 119 -8.40 8.87 4.51
N PRO A 120 -9.11 8.98 5.65
CA PRO A 120 -8.84 8.18 6.84
C PRO A 120 -9.02 6.67 6.61
N THR A 121 -10.01 6.29 5.80
CA THR A 121 -10.39 4.88 5.58
C THR A 121 -9.40 4.04 4.77
N ARG A 122 -8.40 4.66 4.12
CA ARG A 122 -7.41 3.96 3.28
C ARG A 122 -5.98 4.25 3.72
N ARG A 123 -5.80 4.76 4.93
CA ARG A 123 -4.52 5.25 5.45
C ARG A 123 -3.45 4.16 5.50
N LEU A 124 -3.85 2.93 5.86
CA LEU A 124 -3.02 1.73 5.81
C LEU A 124 -2.42 1.48 4.42
N ARG A 125 -3.31 1.48 3.43
CA ARG A 125 -2.94 1.23 2.04
C ARG A 125 -2.08 2.37 1.50
N ALA A 126 -2.45 3.62 1.78
CA ALA A 126 -1.66 4.79 1.43
C ALA A 126 -0.27 4.71 2.05
N GLY A 127 -0.15 4.15 3.26
CA GLY A 127 1.13 3.90 3.90
C GLY A 127 2.04 2.96 3.12
N ALA A 128 1.50 1.82 2.65
CA ALA A 128 2.23 0.88 1.80
C ALA A 128 2.62 1.50 0.44
N GLU A 129 1.79 2.38 -0.10
CA GLU A 129 2.06 3.10 -1.35
C GLU A 129 3.18 4.14 -1.16
N VAL A 130 3.22 4.87 -0.03
CA VAL A 130 4.33 5.75 0.33
C VAL A 130 5.63 4.96 0.48
N TYR A 131 5.59 3.79 1.13
CA TYR A 131 6.76 2.92 1.21
C TYR A 131 7.25 2.48 -0.18
N LEU A 132 6.32 2.10 -1.05
CA LEU A 132 6.65 1.76 -2.44
C LEU A 132 7.29 2.95 -3.16
N PHE A 133 6.77 4.17 -2.98
CA PHE A 133 7.36 5.36 -3.59
C PHE A 133 8.81 5.58 -3.14
N CYS A 134 9.09 5.48 -1.84
CA CYS A 134 10.47 5.55 -1.34
C CYS A 134 11.38 4.47 -1.94
N HIS A 135 10.83 3.28 -2.15
CA HIS A 135 11.55 2.18 -2.80
C HIS A 135 11.80 2.43 -4.29
N ILE A 136 10.81 2.98 -5.02
CA ILE A 136 10.94 3.42 -6.42
C ILE A 136 12.06 4.46 -6.52
N TRP A 137 12.07 5.44 -5.60
CA TRP A 137 13.09 6.49 -5.57
C TRP A 137 14.50 5.92 -5.42
N ARG A 138 14.74 5.08 -4.41
CA ARG A 138 16.05 4.44 -4.19
C ARG A 138 16.44 3.52 -5.34
N TRP A 139 15.47 2.83 -5.95
CA TRP A 139 15.72 2.04 -7.15
C TRP A 139 16.20 2.93 -8.30
N ALA A 140 15.54 4.06 -8.53
CA ALA A 140 15.88 4.99 -9.59
C ALA A 140 17.29 5.58 -9.42
N GLN A 141 17.69 5.88 -8.18
CA GLN A 141 19.06 6.33 -7.87
C GLN A 141 20.09 5.24 -8.20
N ARG A 142 19.86 4.00 -7.76
CA ARG A 142 20.77 2.87 -8.07
C ARG A 142 20.83 2.55 -9.56
N ALA A 143 19.74 2.80 -10.27
CA ALA A 143 19.64 2.61 -11.71
C ALA A 143 20.16 3.81 -12.51
N ALA A 144 20.71 4.85 -11.83
CA ALA A 144 21.17 6.10 -12.43
C ALA A 144 20.11 6.85 -13.27
N VAL A 145 18.82 6.61 -12.97
CA VAL A 145 17.69 7.35 -13.55
C VAL A 145 17.53 8.70 -12.86
N LEU A 146 17.83 8.74 -11.56
CA LEU A 146 17.86 9.95 -10.75
C LEU A 146 19.27 10.14 -10.15
N PRO A 147 19.69 11.39 -9.89
CA PRO A 147 20.95 11.67 -9.21
C PRO A 147 21.03 10.99 -7.83
N ALA A 148 22.20 10.46 -7.49
CA ALA A 148 22.43 9.76 -6.24
C ALA A 148 22.39 10.70 -5.02
N GLU A 149 22.76 11.97 -5.18
CA GLU A 149 22.78 12.93 -4.07
C GLU A 149 21.38 13.39 -3.66
N ARG A 150 20.34 13.12 -4.45
CA ARG A 150 18.99 13.63 -4.20
C ARG A 150 18.20 12.72 -3.25
N PRO A 151 18.04 13.06 -1.96
CA PRO A 151 17.28 12.21 -1.04
C PRO A 151 15.81 12.10 -1.48
N CYS A 152 15.17 11.00 -1.09
CA CYS A 152 13.73 10.83 -1.32
C CYS A 152 12.96 11.88 -0.49
N PRO A 153 12.03 12.64 -1.11
CA PRO A 153 11.26 13.67 -0.40
C PRO A 153 10.24 13.09 0.58
N TRP A 154 9.90 11.80 0.45
CA TRP A 154 9.03 11.08 1.38
C TRP A 154 9.83 10.18 2.31
N HIS A 155 9.33 9.97 3.53
CA HIS A 155 10.01 9.21 4.57
C HIS A 155 9.11 8.12 5.16
N SER A 156 9.58 6.87 5.10
CA SER A 156 8.82 5.71 5.55
C SER A 156 8.90 5.43 7.06
N GLY A 157 9.90 5.97 7.76
CA GLY A 157 10.22 5.61 9.15
C GLY A 157 9.12 5.98 10.14
N GLU A 158 8.69 7.24 10.11
CA GLU A 158 7.57 7.70 10.95
C GLU A 158 6.24 7.10 10.51
N LEU A 159 6.12 6.75 9.24
CA LEU A 159 4.88 6.28 8.65
C LEU A 159 4.46 4.92 9.19
N VAL A 160 5.39 3.98 9.40
CA VAL A 160 5.05 2.66 9.96
C VAL A 160 4.56 2.78 11.39
N ALA A 161 5.27 3.53 12.23
CA ALA A 161 4.87 3.76 13.61
C ALA A 161 3.57 4.59 13.71
N ARG A 162 3.37 5.55 12.81
CA ARG A 162 2.14 6.37 12.73
C ARG A 162 0.96 5.54 12.24
N VAL A 163 1.14 4.77 11.16
CA VAL A 163 0.10 3.88 10.62
C VAL A 163 -0.25 2.81 11.64
N GLN A 164 0.72 2.20 12.32
CA GLN A 164 0.43 1.29 13.42
C GLN A 164 -0.39 1.99 14.51
N ARG A 165 0.05 3.14 15.03
CA ARG A 165 -0.74 3.91 16.01
C ARG A 165 -2.16 4.21 15.52
N ASP A 166 -2.30 4.71 14.30
CA ASP A 166 -3.60 5.03 13.70
C ASP A 166 -4.51 3.80 13.60
N ILE A 167 -3.99 2.62 13.20
CA ILE A 167 -4.78 1.36 13.20
C ILE A 167 -5.22 1.01 14.62
N TRP A 168 -4.29 1.08 15.57
CA TRP A 168 -4.55 0.72 16.95
C TRP A 168 -5.59 1.65 17.57
N ASP A 169 -5.52 2.95 17.28
CA ASP A 169 -6.49 3.95 17.72
C ASP A 169 -7.85 3.72 17.05
N GLU A 170 -7.89 3.45 15.74
CA GLU A 170 -9.13 3.19 15.01
C GLU A 170 -9.81 1.87 15.43
N LEU A 171 -9.02 0.83 15.71
CA LEU A 171 -9.52 -0.43 16.27
C LEU A 171 -10.06 -0.22 17.69
N THR A 172 -9.32 0.49 18.53
CA THR A 172 -9.71 0.80 19.91
C THR A 172 -11.03 1.56 19.93
N GLU A 173 -11.15 2.60 19.10
CA GLU A 173 -12.38 3.39 18.99
C GLU A 173 -13.53 2.58 18.41
N THR A 174 -13.29 1.74 17.39
CA THR A 174 -14.34 0.87 16.83
C THR A 174 -14.87 -0.11 17.89
N ILE A 175 -13.98 -0.74 18.67
CA ILE A 175 -14.39 -1.66 19.72
C ILE A 175 -15.15 -0.92 20.83
N ARG A 176 -14.69 0.28 21.20
CA ARG A 176 -15.39 1.14 22.18
C ARG A 176 -16.81 1.46 21.72
N GLN A 177 -16.96 1.90 20.48
CA GLN A 177 -18.27 2.24 19.91
C GLN A 177 -19.18 1.00 19.78
N LEU A 178 -18.64 -0.17 19.42
CA LEU A 178 -19.41 -1.42 19.40
C LEU A 178 -19.86 -1.86 20.80
N ARG A 179 -19.03 -1.66 21.84
CA ARG A 179 -19.42 -1.88 23.24
C ARG A 179 -20.50 -0.89 23.69
N ALA A 180 -20.39 0.38 23.32
CA ALA A 180 -21.39 1.40 23.65
C ALA A 180 -22.76 1.16 22.98
N LEU A 181 -22.78 0.44 21.85
CA LEU A 181 -24.00 0.04 21.15
C LEU A 181 -24.62 -1.26 21.68
N ASP A 182 -24.10 -1.81 22.78
CA ASP A 182 -24.58 -3.02 23.47
C ASP A 182 -24.75 -4.23 22.54
N GLN A 183 -23.94 -4.31 21.48
CA GLN A 183 -23.84 -5.49 20.63
C GLN A 183 -22.92 -6.50 21.31
N GLN A 184 -23.44 -7.24 22.29
CA GLN A 184 -22.87 -8.47 22.88
C GLN A 184 -21.36 -8.69 22.64
N LEU A 185 -20.52 -7.76 23.09
CA LEU A 185 -19.08 -7.96 23.19
C LEU A 185 -18.84 -8.30 24.65
N PRO A 186 -18.53 -9.58 24.99
CA PRO A 186 -18.37 -9.97 26.38
C PRO A 186 -17.30 -9.10 27.06
N SER A 187 -17.59 -8.72 28.29
CA SER A 187 -16.66 -8.05 29.20
C SER A 187 -15.40 -8.90 29.36
N PHE A 188 -14.24 -8.25 29.43
CA PHE A 188 -12.93 -8.92 29.55
C PHE A 188 -12.80 -9.78 30.80
N GLU A 189 -13.57 -9.47 31.84
CA GLU A 189 -13.70 -10.30 33.05
C GLU A 189 -14.32 -11.68 32.77
N ALA A 190 -15.12 -11.83 31.71
CA ALA A 190 -15.65 -13.13 31.29
C ALA A 190 -14.67 -13.93 30.40
N GLN A 191 -13.49 -13.37 30.06
CA GLN A 191 -12.57 -13.94 29.07
C GLN A 191 -11.31 -14.59 29.66
N GLN A 192 -11.09 -14.52 30.98
CA GLN A 192 -10.01 -15.26 31.63
C GLN A 192 -10.26 -16.77 31.64
N ASP A 193 -11.51 -17.21 31.57
CA ASP A 193 -11.88 -18.63 31.50
C ASP A 193 -12.31 -19.05 30.09
N ARG A 194 -11.40 -19.76 29.41
CA ARG A 194 -11.63 -20.75 28.34
C ARG A 194 -12.28 -20.25 27.04
N ALA A 195 -11.46 -20.23 25.97
CA ALA A 195 -11.85 -20.33 24.56
C ALA A 195 -12.94 -19.33 24.11
N GLN A 196 -12.63 -18.19 23.49
CA GLN A 196 -12.45 -18.12 22.03
C GLN A 196 -12.02 -16.70 21.62
N PRO A 197 -10.79 -16.23 21.92
CA PRO A 197 -10.31 -14.93 21.43
C PRO A 197 -10.32 -14.87 19.88
N ALA A 198 -10.15 -16.01 19.22
CA ALA A 198 -10.19 -16.12 17.77
C ALA A 198 -11.58 -15.88 17.16
N GLU A 199 -12.67 -16.25 17.83
CA GLU A 199 -14.02 -16.05 17.30
C GLU A 199 -14.45 -14.59 17.38
N HIS A 200 -14.13 -13.91 18.50
CA HIS A 200 -14.36 -12.47 18.66
C HIS A 200 -13.56 -11.66 17.64
N GLN A 201 -12.28 -12.01 17.43
CA GLN A 201 -11.44 -11.42 16.40
C GLN A 201 -12.06 -11.63 14.99
N HIS A 202 -12.68 -12.78 14.73
CA HIS A 202 -13.35 -13.07 13.46
C HIS A 202 -14.66 -12.29 13.27
N GLN A 203 -15.48 -12.18 14.32
CA GLN A 203 -16.73 -11.42 14.32
C GLN A 203 -16.46 -9.92 14.10
N LEU A 204 -15.55 -9.33 14.87
CA LEU A 204 -15.12 -7.93 14.70
C LEU A 204 -14.56 -7.68 13.29
N ALA A 205 -13.74 -8.59 12.76
CA ALA A 205 -13.23 -8.46 11.40
C ALA A 205 -14.36 -8.52 10.36
N SER A 206 -15.40 -9.31 10.59
CA SER A 206 -16.55 -9.42 9.68
C SER A 206 -17.40 -8.15 9.70
N LEU A 207 -17.60 -7.53 10.87
CA LEU A 207 -18.25 -6.21 11.00
C LEU A 207 -17.46 -5.11 10.27
N LEU A 208 -16.14 -5.08 10.44
CA LEU A 208 -15.26 -4.15 9.72
C LEU A 208 -15.31 -4.34 8.19
N ILE A 209 -15.37 -5.59 7.73
CA ILE A 209 -15.56 -5.90 6.29
C ILE A 209 -16.90 -5.37 5.79
N ALA A 210 -17.98 -5.56 6.55
CA ALA A 210 -19.30 -5.05 6.24
C ALA A 210 -19.34 -3.50 6.22
N ASP A 211 -18.56 -2.84 7.07
CA ASP A 211 -18.41 -1.38 7.07
C ASP A 211 -17.55 -0.84 5.90
N GLY A 212 -16.88 -1.73 5.17
CA GLY A 212 -16.00 -1.40 4.05
C GLY A 212 -14.52 -1.21 4.44
N ARG A 213 -14.17 -1.38 5.72
CA ARG A 213 -12.81 -1.27 6.29
C ARG A 213 -12.04 -2.59 6.24
N ARG A 214 -11.89 -3.13 5.02
CA ARG A 214 -11.34 -4.47 4.79
C ARG A 214 -9.85 -4.61 5.14
N ASP A 215 -9.12 -3.51 5.08
CA ASP A 215 -7.71 -3.41 5.44
C ASP A 215 -7.51 -3.53 6.96
N ILE A 216 -8.33 -2.83 7.75
CA ILE A 216 -8.32 -2.93 9.21
C ILE A 216 -8.77 -4.32 9.65
N ALA A 217 -9.82 -4.87 9.03
CA ALA A 217 -10.26 -6.24 9.29
C ALA A 217 -9.16 -7.27 9.02
N ARG A 218 -8.35 -7.07 7.97
CA ARG A 218 -7.21 -7.95 7.67
C ARG A 218 -6.13 -7.81 8.73
N HIS A 219 -5.82 -6.59 9.17
CA HIS A 219 -4.84 -6.37 10.22
C HIS A 219 -5.29 -6.98 11.54
N LEU A 220 -6.56 -6.79 11.89
CA LEU A 220 -7.18 -7.39 13.07
C LEU A 220 -6.99 -8.92 13.05
N ARG A 221 -7.25 -9.60 11.93
CA ARG A 221 -7.05 -11.05 11.77
C ARG A 221 -5.59 -11.50 11.84
N SER A 222 -4.63 -10.61 11.61
CA SER A 222 -3.20 -10.92 11.68
C SER A 222 -2.60 -10.73 13.07
N LEU A 223 -3.33 -10.11 14.01
CA LEU A 223 -2.86 -9.93 15.38
C LEU A 223 -2.72 -11.27 16.10
N THR A 224 -1.65 -11.39 16.88
CA THR A 224 -1.47 -12.47 17.84
C THR A 224 -2.47 -12.35 19.00
N LYS A 225 -2.66 -13.44 19.75
CA LYS A 225 -3.54 -13.43 20.95
C LYS A 225 -3.11 -12.36 21.96
N ILE A 226 -1.81 -12.16 22.14
CA ILE A 226 -1.24 -11.19 23.09
C ILE A 226 -1.52 -9.75 22.61
N GLU A 227 -1.30 -9.47 21.34
CA GLU A 227 -1.60 -8.15 20.75
C GLU A 227 -3.09 -7.83 20.83
N PHE A 228 -3.94 -8.82 20.53
CA PHE A 228 -5.39 -8.65 20.62
C PHE A 228 -5.85 -8.41 22.08
N ALA A 229 -5.31 -9.14 23.06
CA ALA A 229 -5.58 -8.91 24.47
C ALA A 229 -5.11 -7.51 24.95
N THR A 230 -3.95 -7.07 24.47
CA THR A 230 -3.41 -5.72 24.74
C THR A 230 -4.31 -4.62 24.15
N LEU A 231 -4.94 -4.90 23.01
CA LEU A 231 -5.88 -3.99 22.38
C LEU A 231 -7.17 -3.85 23.19
N LEU A 232 -7.69 -4.97 23.71
CA LEU A 232 -8.88 -4.97 24.57
C LEU A 232 -8.62 -4.26 25.91
N SER A 233 -7.48 -4.47 26.54
CA SER A 233 -7.15 -3.81 27.82
C SER A 233 -7.01 -2.28 27.68
N ARG A 234 -6.57 -1.77 26.51
CA ARG A 234 -6.56 -0.33 26.20
C ARG A 234 -7.96 0.27 26.09
N VAL A 235 -8.95 -0.51 25.66
CA VAL A 235 -10.35 -0.08 25.62
C VAL A 235 -10.89 0.10 27.05
N GLU A 236 -10.41 -0.68 28.01
CA GLU A 236 -10.87 -0.67 29.42
C GLU A 236 -10.20 0.37 30.30
N GLY A 237 -8.91 0.66 30.06
CA GLY A 237 -8.13 1.56 30.92
C GLY A 237 -8.22 3.06 30.59
N SER A 238 -8.97 3.49 29.57
CA SER A 238 -9.05 4.91 29.16
C SER A 238 -10.39 5.55 29.51
N PRO A 239 -10.41 6.70 30.22
CA PRO A 239 -11.66 7.41 30.50
C PRO A 239 -12.35 7.82 29.20
N THR A 240 -13.67 7.66 29.16
CA THR A 240 -14.56 8.06 28.07
C THR A 240 -14.44 9.56 27.79
N VAL A 241 -13.57 9.94 26.86
CA VAL A 241 -13.72 11.24 26.19
C VAL A 241 -14.89 11.07 25.25
N ALA A 242 -16.02 11.69 25.60
CA ALA A 242 -17.21 11.71 24.75
C ALA A 242 -16.80 12.21 23.34
N PRO A 243 -17.13 11.48 22.26
CA PRO A 243 -16.81 11.91 20.92
C PRO A 243 -17.55 13.22 20.63
N LYS A 244 -16.80 14.32 20.43
CA LYS A 244 -17.35 15.63 20.05
C LYS A 244 -17.82 15.72 18.59
N SER A 245 -17.93 14.58 17.91
CA SER A 245 -18.45 14.48 16.56
C SER A 245 -19.30 13.22 16.48
N ASP A 246 -20.57 13.40 16.10
CA ASP A 246 -21.54 12.35 15.77
C ASP A 246 -21.03 11.49 14.60
N LEU A 247 -20.06 10.62 14.87
CA LEU A 247 -19.72 9.53 13.97
C LEU A 247 -20.48 8.29 14.44
N ILE A 248 -21.80 8.32 14.22
CA ILE A 248 -22.69 7.22 14.56
C ILE A 248 -22.27 5.97 13.75
N LEU A 249 -21.70 4.98 14.44
CA LEU A 249 -21.59 3.63 13.91
C LEU A 249 -22.98 3.03 13.72
N GLY A 250 -23.15 2.28 12.62
CA GLY A 250 -24.39 1.55 12.30
C GLY A 250 -25.06 1.96 10.99
N THR A 251 -24.66 3.07 10.36
CA THR A 251 -25.26 3.49 9.08
C THR A 251 -24.39 3.11 7.88
N ARG A 252 -25.01 2.42 6.91
CA ARG A 252 -24.38 1.97 5.65
C ARG A 252 -23.62 3.13 4.98
N ARG A 253 -22.49 2.84 4.33
CA ARG A 253 -21.62 3.78 3.59
C ARG A 253 -22.37 4.88 2.79
N ALA A 254 -23.50 4.53 2.17
CA ALA A 254 -24.32 5.48 1.42
C ALA A 254 -24.96 6.58 2.29
N ILE A 255 -25.35 6.25 3.53
CA ILE A 255 -25.98 7.16 4.48
C ILE A 255 -24.92 8.11 5.05
N ARG A 256 -23.72 7.60 5.39
CA ARG A 256 -22.59 8.42 5.83
C ARG A 256 -22.14 9.41 4.76
N LEU A 257 -22.01 8.97 3.50
CA LEU A 257 -21.69 9.87 2.39
C LEU A 257 -22.79 10.93 2.15
N LYS A 258 -24.06 10.59 2.40
CA LYS A 258 -25.18 11.55 2.31
C LYS A 258 -25.13 12.59 3.42
N ALA A 259 -24.90 12.17 4.66
CA ALA A 259 -24.74 13.07 5.81
C ALA A 259 -23.55 14.01 5.64
N LEU A 260 -22.39 13.48 5.23
CA LEU A 260 -21.18 14.26 5.02
C LEU A 260 -21.33 15.27 3.87
N ARG A 261 -22.06 14.90 2.81
CA ARG A 261 -22.44 15.85 1.75
C ARG A 261 -23.39 16.95 2.26
N GLN A 262 -24.34 16.61 3.12
CA GLN A 262 -25.25 17.60 3.72
C GLN A 262 -24.53 18.56 4.66
N ASP A 263 -23.54 18.09 5.43
CA ASP A 263 -22.74 18.95 6.30
C ASP A 263 -21.78 19.86 5.53
N VAL A 264 -21.19 19.37 4.43
CA VAL A 264 -20.40 20.21 3.51
C VAL A 264 -21.28 21.29 2.86
N LEU A 265 -22.53 20.96 2.52
CA LEU A 265 -23.47 21.95 2.00
C LEU A 265 -23.87 22.98 3.07
N ARG A 266 -24.10 22.55 4.31
CA ARG A 266 -24.41 23.44 5.45
C ARG A 266 -23.28 24.37 5.83
N THR A 267 -22.03 23.89 5.77
CA THR A 267 -20.85 24.73 6.04
C THR A 267 -20.58 25.71 4.91
N ARG A 268 -20.88 25.34 3.66
CA ARG A 268 -20.82 26.28 2.52
C ARG A 268 -21.96 27.29 2.49
N SER A 269 -23.10 26.98 3.11
CA SER A 269 -24.27 27.87 3.17
C SER A 269 -24.29 28.80 4.38
N LYS A 270 -23.31 28.71 5.30
CA LYS A 270 -23.15 29.73 6.34
C LYS A 270 -22.45 30.94 5.70
N PRO A 271 -23.12 32.10 5.56
CA PRO A 271 -22.42 33.32 5.21
C PRO A 271 -21.39 33.62 6.31
N CYS A 272 -20.19 34.00 5.91
CA CYS A 272 -19.20 34.54 6.84
C CYS A 272 -19.73 35.89 7.33
N ASP A 273 -20.18 35.93 8.58
CA ASP A 273 -20.28 37.16 9.36
C ASP A 273 -18.88 37.62 9.79
#